data_AF-A0AAW0X0U5-F1
#
_entry.id   AF-A0AAW0X0U5-F1
#
_cell.length_a   1.000
_cell.length_b   1.000
_cell.length_c   1.000
_cell.angle_alpha   90.00
_cell.angle_beta   90.00
_cell.angle_gamma   90.00
#
_symmetry.space_group_name_H-M   'P 1'
#
loop_
_entity.id
_entity.type
_entity.pdbx_description
1 polymer ?
#
loop_
_entity_poly.entity_id
_entity_poly.type
_entity_poly.pdbx_seq_one_letter_code
_entity_poly.pdbx_strand_id
1 'polypeptide(L)'
;MASAGAKKVYAVEASGIGVVIQKVAEDNGFGDVIKVYHAKVEDISLSENEKVDVIVSEWMGFYLLHESMLNSVIWARDNFLADDGTVFPSEARKYACPCSITSFYKEQISFWGSVYEFNMSAVKKYALKSKMTKP
;
A
#
# COMPACT_ATOMS: atom_id res chain seq x y z
N MET A 1 14.07 5.02 -11.13
CA MET A 1 14.46 4.02 -12.14
C MET A 1 15.06 4.66 -13.38
N ALA A 2 14.31 5.46 -14.16
CA ALA A 2 14.84 6.08 -15.38
C ALA A 2 16.09 6.96 -15.14
N SER A 3 16.07 7.83 -14.13
CA SER A 3 17.23 8.63 -13.71
C SER A 3 18.42 7.81 -13.18
N ALA A 4 18.18 6.56 -12.77
CA ALA A 4 19.21 5.63 -12.34
C ALA A 4 19.80 4.81 -13.52
N GLY A 5 19.43 5.13 -14.76
CA GLY A 5 19.96 4.50 -15.96
C GLY A 5 19.18 3.27 -16.44
N ALA A 6 17.94 3.07 -16.00
CA ALA A 6 17.11 1.99 -16.51
C ALA A 6 16.87 2.15 -18.02
N LYS A 7 17.09 1.07 -18.79
CA LYS A 7 16.88 1.05 -20.25
C LYS A 7 15.42 1.30 -20.65
N LYS A 8 14.48 0.80 -19.86
CA LYS A 8 13.04 0.93 -20.06
C LYS A 8 12.35 0.82 -18.70
N VAL A 9 11.25 1.54 -18.53
CA VAL A 9 10.43 1.50 -17.31
C VAL A 9 8.98 1.34 -17.70
N TYR A 10 8.32 0.35 -17.10
CA TYR A 10 6.87 0.18 -17.18
C TYR A 10 6.24 0.76 -15.92
N ALA A 11 5.58 1.90 -16.07
CA ALA A 11 4.82 2.51 -14.99
C ALA A 11 3.36 2.05 -15.13
N VAL A 12 2.86 1.27 -14.17
CA VAL A 12 1.50 0.73 -14.19
C VAL A 12 0.69 1.39 -13.10
N GLU A 13 -0.40 2.04 -13.47
CA GLU A 13 -1.23 2.82 -12.57
C GLU A 13 -2.69 2.71 -13.00
N ALA A 14 -3.58 2.29 -12.09
CA ALA A 14 -4.98 2.02 -12.43
C ALA A 14 -5.89 3.25 -12.31
N SER A 15 -5.46 4.28 -11.58
CA SER A 15 -6.23 5.50 -11.37
C SER A 15 -5.95 6.55 -12.46
N GLY A 16 -6.83 7.55 -12.54
CA GLY A 16 -6.76 8.61 -13.54
C GLY A 16 -5.47 9.44 -13.52
N ILE A 17 -4.61 9.30 -12.50
CA ILE A 17 -3.30 9.94 -12.45
C ILE A 17 -2.34 9.40 -13.52
N GLY A 18 -2.58 8.20 -14.09
CA GLY A 18 -1.75 7.61 -15.14
C GLY A 18 -1.50 8.55 -16.32
N VAL A 19 -2.50 9.33 -16.72
CA VAL A 19 -2.36 10.34 -17.79
C VAL A 19 -1.38 11.46 -17.41
N VAL A 20 -1.35 11.84 -16.14
CA VAL A 20 -0.42 12.84 -15.61
C VAL A 20 1.00 12.27 -15.49
N ILE A 21 1.15 11.01 -15.09
CA ILE A 21 2.47 10.35 -15.00
C ILE A 21 3.19 10.40 -16.35
N GLN A 22 2.48 10.16 -17.46
CA GLN A 22 3.07 10.21 -18.80
C GLN A 22 3.62 11.62 -19.12
N LYS A 23 2.84 12.66 -18.83
CA LYS A 23 3.27 14.06 -19.01
C LYS A 23 4.47 14.41 -18.14
N VAL A 24 4.45 13.98 -16.88
CA VAL A 24 5.59 14.18 -15.96
C VAL A 24 6.84 13.49 -16.50
N ALA A 25 6.74 12.29 -17.06
CA ALA A 25 7.87 11.62 -17.69
C ALA A 25 8.42 12.42 -18.87
N GLU A 26 7.55 12.95 -19.74
CA GLU A 26 7.92 13.79 -20.90
C GLU A 26 8.58 15.10 -20.47
N ASP A 27 7.97 15.84 -19.53
CA ASP A 27 8.47 17.12 -19.01
C ASP A 27 9.89 17.00 -18.41
N ASN A 28 10.25 15.79 -17.95
CA ASN A 28 11.55 15.49 -17.36
C ASN A 28 12.51 14.77 -18.33
N GLY A 29 12.17 14.68 -19.63
CA GLY A 29 13.03 14.08 -20.65
C GLY A 29 13.13 12.55 -20.60
N PHE A 30 12.20 11.88 -19.91
CA PHE A 30 12.13 10.42 -19.80
C PHE A 30 10.97 9.80 -20.60
N GLY A 31 10.28 10.57 -21.45
CA GLY A 31 9.14 10.09 -22.24
C GLY A 31 9.45 8.87 -23.11
N ASP A 32 10.68 8.76 -23.63
CA ASP A 32 11.12 7.61 -24.44
C ASP A 32 11.51 6.37 -23.61
N VAL A 33 11.75 6.56 -22.30
CA VAL A 33 12.19 5.51 -21.38
C VAL A 33 11.02 4.94 -20.59
N ILE A 34 10.09 5.79 -20.16
CA ILE A 34 8.96 5.42 -19.32
C ILE A 34 7.72 5.23 -20.18
N LYS A 35 7.23 3.99 -20.24
CA LYS A 35 5.94 3.66 -20.83
C LYS A 35 4.90 3.52 -19.72
N VAL A 36 3.87 4.34 -19.75
CA VAL A 36 2.77 4.29 -18.78
C VAL A 36 1.64 3.38 -19.28
N TYR A 37 1.19 2.48 -18.43
CA TYR A 37 -0.04 1.70 -18.58
C TYR A 37 -1.08 2.21 -17.59
N HIS A 38 -2.15 2.81 -18.10
CA HIS A 38 -3.31 3.22 -17.30
C HIS A 38 -4.29 2.04 -17.14
N ALA A 39 -3.93 1.08 -16.28
CA ALA A 39 -4.66 -0.15 -16.05
C ALA A 39 -4.20 -0.80 -14.73
N LYS A 40 -4.93 -1.81 -14.27
CA LYS A 40 -4.42 -2.73 -13.24
C LYS A 40 -3.31 -3.58 -13.82
N VAL A 41 -2.35 -3.99 -12.99
CA VAL A 41 -1.23 -4.81 -13.44
C VAL A 41 -1.68 -6.19 -13.92
N GLU A 42 -2.77 -6.70 -13.36
CA GLU A 42 -3.38 -7.97 -13.76
C GLU A 42 -3.99 -7.93 -15.17
N ASP A 43 -4.29 -6.73 -15.68
CA ASP A 43 -4.97 -6.52 -16.96
C ASP A 43 -4.01 -6.13 -18.10
N ILE A 44 -2.71 -6.00 -17.82
CA ILE A 44 -1.71 -5.67 -18.86
C ILE A 44 -1.01 -6.93 -19.36
N SER A 45 -0.49 -6.82 -20.58
CA SER A 45 0.45 -7.79 -21.13
C SER A 45 1.72 -7.08 -21.59
N LEU A 46 2.87 -7.67 -21.24
CA LEU A 46 4.15 -7.33 -21.87
C LEU A 46 4.28 -8.09 -23.20
N SER A 47 5.27 -7.75 -24.02
CA SER A 47 5.50 -8.49 -25.27
C SER A 47 5.88 -9.95 -24.99
N GLU A 48 5.69 -10.84 -25.97
CA GLU A 48 5.96 -12.28 -25.77
C GLU A 48 7.39 -12.51 -25.25
N ASN A 49 7.51 -13.23 -24.13
CA ASN A 49 8.76 -13.51 -23.41
C ASN A 49 9.45 -12.29 -22.77
N GLU A 50 8.81 -11.12 -22.75
CA GLU A 50 9.35 -9.95 -22.08
C GLU A 50 9.19 -10.09 -20.56
N LYS A 51 10.34 -9.99 -19.87
CA LYS A 51 10.43 -10.00 -18.41
C LYS A 51 11.11 -8.72 -17.94
N VAL A 52 10.83 -8.33 -16.70
CA VAL A 52 11.49 -7.21 -16.02
C VAL A 52 12.52 -7.75 -15.05
N ASP A 53 13.68 -7.07 -14.98
CA ASP A 53 14.74 -7.43 -14.04
C ASP A 53 14.41 -6.95 -12.61
N VAL A 54 13.63 -5.88 -12.49
CA VAL A 54 13.30 -5.25 -11.21
C VAL A 54 11.83 -4.83 -11.19
N ILE A 55 11.13 -5.21 -10.12
CA ILE A 55 9.83 -4.64 -9.76
C ILE A 55 10.03 -3.71 -8.58
N VAL A 56 9.54 -2.47 -8.69
CA VAL A 56 9.51 -1.51 -7.59
C VAL A 56 8.06 -1.14 -7.35
N SER A 57 7.57 -1.33 -6.12
CA SER A 57 6.19 -1.00 -5.78
C SER A 57 6.10 -0.44 -4.37
N GLU A 58 5.35 0.65 -4.25
CA GLU A 58 4.79 1.10 -2.99
C GLU A 58 3.46 0.34 -2.82
N TRP A 59 3.47 -0.72 -2.01
CA TRP A 59 2.32 -1.62 -1.86
C TRP A 59 1.80 -1.70 -0.43
N MET A 60 2.53 -1.15 0.53
CA MET A 60 2.28 -1.36 1.95
C MET A 60 1.10 -0.52 2.41
N GLY A 61 0.13 -1.17 3.05
CA GLY A 61 -1.03 -0.51 3.62
C GLY A 61 -0.86 -0.18 5.11
N PHE A 62 -1.96 0.24 5.74
CA PHE A 62 -1.99 0.41 7.20
C PHE A 62 -1.67 -0.91 7.90
N TYR A 63 -0.87 -0.85 8.97
CA TYR A 63 -0.35 -2.04 9.66
C TYR A 63 0.25 -3.07 8.69
N LEU A 64 0.91 -2.58 7.64
CA LEU A 64 1.51 -3.28 6.50
C LEU A 64 0.52 -3.88 5.49
N LEU A 65 -0.60 -4.44 5.95
CA LEU A 65 -1.45 -5.32 5.10
C LEU A 65 -2.84 -4.75 4.81
N HIS A 66 -3.37 -3.85 5.65
CA HIS A 66 -4.72 -3.32 5.48
C HIS A 66 -4.77 -2.38 4.28
N GLU A 67 -5.64 -2.67 3.30
CA GLU A 67 -5.72 -1.96 2.00
C GLU A 67 -4.40 -1.99 1.20
N SER A 68 -3.53 -2.97 1.47
CA SER A 68 -2.28 -3.15 0.72
C SER A 68 -2.52 -3.68 -0.70
N MET A 69 -1.57 -3.40 -1.60
CA MET A 69 -1.53 -3.94 -2.96
C MET A 69 -0.60 -5.16 -3.07
N LEU A 70 -0.32 -5.84 -1.95
CA LEU A 70 0.63 -6.96 -1.91
C LEU A 70 0.26 -8.07 -2.90
N ASN A 71 -1.04 -8.36 -3.06
CA ASN A 71 -1.51 -9.37 -4.02
C ASN A 71 -1.13 -9.01 -5.47
N SER A 72 -1.27 -7.74 -5.86
CA SER A 72 -0.90 -7.27 -7.19
C SER A 72 0.61 -7.31 -7.42
N VAL A 73 1.42 -7.04 -6.39
CA VAL A 73 2.88 -7.18 -6.46
C VAL A 73 3.29 -8.64 -6.62
N ILE A 74 2.66 -9.56 -5.87
CA ILE A 74 2.91 -11.01 -6.01
C ILE A 74 2.51 -11.48 -7.41
N TRP A 75 1.36 -11.03 -7.91
CA TRP A 75 0.92 -11.36 -9.26
C TRP A 75 1.91 -10.85 -10.32
N ALA A 76 2.37 -9.60 -10.19
CA ALA A 76 3.36 -9.03 -11.11
C ALA A 76 4.72 -9.76 -11.03
N ARG A 77 5.15 -10.17 -9.84
CA ARG A 77 6.36 -10.99 -9.65
C ARG A 77 6.24 -12.30 -10.42
N ASP A 78 5.16 -13.03 -10.21
CA ASP A 78 4.99 -14.37 -10.77
C ASP A 78 4.82 -14.34 -12.31
N ASN A 79 4.27 -13.26 -12.86
CA ASN A 79 4.00 -13.14 -14.29
C ASN A 79 5.07 -12.37 -15.08
N PHE A 80 5.67 -11.33 -14.50
CA PHE A 80 6.54 -10.40 -15.24
C PHE A 80 8.00 -10.38 -14.79
N LEU A 81 8.34 -10.86 -13.59
CA LEU A 81 9.73 -10.86 -13.14
C LEU A 81 10.53 -11.96 -13.85
N ALA A 82 11.78 -11.67 -14.21
CA ALA A 82 12.76 -12.66 -14.64
C ALA A 82 13.14 -13.59 -13.48
N ASP A 83 13.66 -14.78 -13.76
CA ASP A 83 14.02 -15.78 -12.75
C ASP A 83 15.11 -15.27 -11.77
N ASP A 84 16.01 -14.40 -12.25
CA ASP A 84 17.06 -13.73 -11.47
C ASP A 84 16.70 -12.29 -11.07
N GLY A 85 15.45 -11.88 -11.30
CA GLY A 85 14.98 -10.54 -11.00
C GLY A 85 14.78 -10.28 -9.51
N THR A 86 14.65 -9.01 -9.12
CA THR A 86 14.46 -8.59 -7.73
C THR A 86 13.22 -7.71 -7.55
N VAL A 87 12.54 -7.85 -6.41
CA VAL A 87 11.42 -7.00 -6.00
C VAL A 87 11.88 -6.03 -4.91
N PHE A 88 11.48 -4.76 -5.01
CA PHE A 88 11.73 -3.73 -4.00
C PHE A 88 10.42 -3.11 -3.48
N PRO A 89 10.20 -3.07 -2.15
CA PRO A 89 10.99 -3.75 -1.13
C PRO A 89 10.83 -5.29 -1.21
N SER A 90 11.91 -6.04 -0.90
CA SER A 90 11.92 -7.51 -0.92
C SER A 90 11.51 -8.14 0.40
N GLU A 91 11.56 -7.38 1.50
CA GLU A 91 11.22 -7.83 2.84
C GLU A 91 10.41 -6.76 3.57
N ALA A 92 9.42 -7.20 4.35
CA ALA A 92 8.71 -6.34 5.29
C ALA A 92 8.46 -7.10 6.60
N ARG A 93 8.60 -6.40 7.73
CA ARG A 93 8.45 -6.97 9.08
C ARG A 93 7.43 -6.18 9.87
N LYS A 94 6.52 -6.89 10.54
CA LYS A 94 5.61 -6.31 11.53
C LYS A 94 6.17 -6.57 12.92
N TYR A 95 6.25 -5.52 13.71
CA TYR A 95 6.62 -5.59 15.11
C TYR A 95 5.44 -5.20 15.98
N ALA A 96 5.33 -5.82 17.14
CA ALA A 96 4.35 -5.48 18.16
C ALA A 96 5.02 -5.53 19.53
N CYS A 97 4.66 -4.59 20.39
CA CYS A 97 5.04 -4.62 21.80
C CYS A 97 3.85 -4.13 22.65
N PRO A 98 3.73 -4.61 23.90
CA PRO A 98 2.76 -4.04 24.83
C PRO A 98 3.07 -2.55 25.04
N CYS A 99 2.04 -1.72 25.02
CA CYS A 99 2.15 -0.30 25.36
C CYS A 99 1.04 0.10 26.35
N SER A 100 1.34 1.09 27.18
CA SER A 100 0.33 1.70 28.05
C SER A 100 -0.39 2.81 27.29
N ILE A 101 -1.70 2.64 27.11
CA ILE A 101 -2.57 3.61 26.42
C ILE A 101 -3.57 4.24 27.40
N THR A 102 -3.13 4.55 28.62
CA THR A 102 -4.02 5.00 29.71
C THR A 102 -4.83 6.24 29.34
N SER A 103 -4.25 7.25 28.68
CA SER A 103 -4.97 8.46 28.27
C SER A 103 -6.09 8.15 27.27
N PHE A 104 -5.78 7.36 26.23
CA PHE A 104 -6.79 6.88 25.27
C PHE A 104 -7.89 6.09 25.98
N TYR A 105 -7.54 5.20 26.91
CA TYR A 105 -8.53 4.43 27.66
C TYR A 105 -9.40 5.32 28.55
N LYS A 106 -8.84 6.37 29.16
CA LYS A 106 -9.59 7.34 29.95
C LYS A 106 -10.61 8.08 29.08
N GLU A 107 -10.16 8.63 27.95
CA GLU A 107 -10.97 9.47 27.08
C GLU A 107 -12.01 8.69 26.28
N GLN A 108 -11.64 7.51 25.76
CA GLN A 108 -12.47 6.77 24.81
C GLN A 108 -13.35 5.71 25.47
N ILE A 109 -12.95 5.23 26.66
CA ILE A 109 -13.65 4.15 27.37
C ILE A 109 -14.18 4.63 28.72
N SER A 110 -13.33 5.18 29.58
CA SER A 110 -13.71 5.51 30.96
C SER A 110 -14.65 6.71 31.06
N PHE A 111 -14.55 7.66 30.12
CA PHE A 111 -15.47 8.80 29.97
C PHE A 111 -16.94 8.35 30.00
N TRP A 112 -17.28 7.28 29.29
CA TRP A 112 -18.64 6.73 29.25
C TRP A 112 -19.12 6.10 30.57
N GLY A 113 -18.28 6.02 31.60
CA GLY A 113 -18.73 5.55 32.92
C GLY A 113 -19.68 6.54 33.60
N SER A 114 -19.42 7.84 33.43
CA SER A 114 -20.23 8.93 33.99
C SER A 114 -20.04 10.17 33.14
N VAL A 115 -21.08 10.56 32.39
CA VAL A 115 -21.07 11.72 31.50
C VAL A 115 -22.03 12.74 32.08
N TYR A 116 -21.53 13.83 32.64
CA TYR A 116 -22.36 14.84 33.33
C TYR A 116 -23.35 14.19 34.34
N GLU A 117 -22.85 13.29 35.18
CA GLU A 117 -23.64 12.54 36.18
C GLU A 117 -24.61 11.48 35.61
N PHE A 118 -24.70 11.34 34.28
CA PHE A 118 -25.47 10.27 33.66
C PHE A 118 -24.67 8.97 33.59
N ASN A 119 -25.28 7.88 34.04
CA ASN A 119 -24.70 6.54 33.94
C ASN A 119 -24.80 6.02 32.50
N MET A 120 -23.69 6.09 31.76
CA MET A 120 -23.56 5.62 30.39
C MET A 120 -22.80 4.28 30.31
N SER A 121 -22.79 3.47 31.37
CA SER A 121 -22.01 2.23 31.45
C SER A 121 -22.33 1.21 30.35
N ALA A 122 -23.54 1.24 29.78
CA ALA A 122 -23.90 0.46 28.61
C ALA A 122 -23.04 0.85 27.39
N VAL A 123 -22.84 2.16 27.16
CA VAL A 123 -21.97 2.69 26.11
C VAL A 123 -20.51 2.35 26.39
N LYS A 124 -20.05 2.42 27.64
CA LYS A 124 -18.69 1.99 28.03
C LYS A 124 -18.41 0.53 27.63
N LYS A 125 -19.35 -0.38 27.93
CA LYS A 125 -19.23 -1.80 27.55
C LYS A 125 -19.22 -1.97 26.02
N TYR A 126 -20.08 -1.26 25.31
CA TYR A 126 -20.13 -1.28 23.86
C TYR A 126 -18.83 -0.75 23.23
N ALA A 127 -18.33 0.39 23.71
CA ALA A 127 -17.11 1.03 23.23
C ALA A 127 -15.89 0.12 23.42
N LEU A 128 -15.74 -0.51 24.58
CA LEU A 128 -14.65 -1.46 24.84
C LEU A 128 -14.69 -2.63 23.86
N LYS A 129 -15.86 -3.26 23.69
CA LYS A 129 -16.04 -4.37 22.76
C LYS A 129 -15.72 -3.94 21.32
N SER A 130 -16.25 -2.79 20.89
CA SER A 130 -16.04 -2.27 19.52
C SER A 130 -14.55 -2.00 19.22
N LYS A 131 -13.79 -1.49 20.19
CA LYS A 131 -12.36 -1.19 20.01
C LYS A 131 -11.47 -2.44 20.02
N MET A 132 -11.87 -3.51 20.70
CA MET A 132 -11.13 -4.79 20.70
C MET A 132 -11.32 -5.61 19.42
N THR A 133 -12.41 -5.36 18.68
CA THR A 133 -12.76 -6.15 17.49
C THR A 133 -12.41 -5.46 16.17
N LYS A 134 -11.93 -4.22 16.22
CA LYS A 134 -11.48 -3.52 15.01
C LYS A 134 -10.04 -3.95 14.69
N PRO A 135 -9.77 -4.40 13.46
CA PRO A 135 -8.42 -4.76 13.02
C PRO A 135 -7.45 -3.56 13.05
#